data_AF-A0A2Z6PK58-F1
#
_entry.id   AF-A0A2Z6PK58-F1
#
_cell.length_a   1.000
_cell.length_b   1.000
_cell.length_c   1.000
_cell.angle_alpha   90.00
_cell.angle_beta   90.00
_cell.angle_gamma   90.00
#
_symmetry.space_group_name_H-M   'P 1'
#
loop_
_entity.id
_entity.type
_entity.pdbx_description
1 polymer ?
#
loop_
_entity_poly.entity_id
_entity_poly.type
_entity_poly.pdbx_seq_one_letter_code
_entity_poly.pdbx_strand_id
1 'polypeptide(L)'
;MASEKVETVVAGNYLEMEREEEGLVMTTYTAWYMTIASIAHGQAEDVKHSGPTKLVLYFTGATNILYTFGGHAVTVEIMHAMWKPQKFKMIYLIATLYVMTLTLPSAAAVYWAFGDNLLTHSNALSLLPRTGFRDTAVVLMLIHQVN
;
A
#
# COMPACT_ATOMS: atom_id res chain seq x y z
N MET A 1 -6.52 2.38 -40.90
CA MET A 1 -6.51 3.57 -40.01
C MET A 1 -7.48 3.46 -38.84
N ALA A 2 -8.75 3.02 -38.99
CA ALA A 2 -9.65 2.80 -37.84
C ALA A 2 -9.33 1.52 -37.04
N SER A 3 -9.05 0.40 -37.72
CA SER A 3 -8.68 -0.88 -37.06
C SER A 3 -7.41 -0.75 -36.21
N GLU A 4 -6.38 -0.12 -36.77
CA GLU A 4 -5.09 0.11 -36.11
C GLU A 4 -5.23 0.94 -34.84
N LYS A 5 -6.05 2.01 -34.86
CA LYS A 5 -6.33 2.81 -33.66
C LYS A 5 -7.04 1.99 -32.56
N VAL A 6 -7.96 1.12 -32.94
CA VAL A 6 -8.66 0.24 -31.98
C VAL A 6 -7.67 -0.76 -31.38
N GLU A 7 -6.86 -1.41 -32.21
CA GLU A 7 -5.84 -2.36 -31.75
C GLU A 7 -4.82 -1.71 -30.81
N THR A 8 -4.37 -0.48 -31.11
CA THR A 8 -3.45 0.25 -30.22
C THR A 8 -4.08 0.60 -28.87
N VAL A 9 -5.37 0.96 -28.84
CA VAL A 9 -6.08 1.26 -27.59
C VAL A 9 -6.28 -0.02 -26.76
N VAL A 10 -6.66 -1.11 -27.42
CA VAL A 10 -6.82 -2.41 -26.75
C VAL A 10 -5.49 -2.88 -26.17
N ALA A 11 -4.40 -2.82 -26.94
CA ALA A 11 -3.06 -3.19 -26.45
C ALA A 11 -2.59 -2.29 -25.30
N GLY A 12 -2.85 -0.98 -25.37
CA GLY A 12 -2.56 -0.05 -24.27
C GLY A 12 -3.28 -0.42 -22.97
N ASN A 13 -4.58 -0.71 -23.05
CA ASN A 13 -5.38 -1.10 -21.89
C ASN A 13 -4.90 -2.44 -21.27
N TYR A 14 -4.42 -3.38 -22.07
CA TYR A 14 -3.85 -4.63 -21.56
C TYR A 14 -2.55 -4.39 -20.79
N LEU A 15 -1.66 -3.56 -21.32
CA LEU A 15 -0.39 -3.24 -20.65
C LEU A 15 -0.60 -2.47 -19.34
N GLU A 16 -1.60 -1.57 -19.29
CA GLU A 16 -1.97 -0.88 -18.05
C GLU A 16 -2.52 -1.85 -17.01
N MET A 17 -3.37 -2.80 -17.43
CA MET A 17 -3.91 -3.82 -16.54
C MET A 17 -2.83 -4.74 -15.96
N GLU A 18 -1.86 -5.16 -16.79
CA GLU A 18 -0.71 -5.96 -16.34
C GLU A 18 0.13 -5.18 -15.31
N ARG A 19 0.37 -3.89 -15.55
CA ARG A 19 1.12 -3.03 -14.62
C ARG A 19 0.41 -2.86 -13.28
N GLU A 20 -0.91 -2.68 -13.29
CA GLU A 20 -1.71 -2.60 -12.06
C GLU A 20 -1.66 -3.90 -11.25
N GLU A 21 -1.73 -5.06 -11.92
CA GLU A 21 -1.61 -6.36 -11.28
C GLU A 21 -0.23 -6.56 -10.63
N GLU A 22 0.85 -6.19 -11.33
CA GLU A 22 2.20 -6.21 -10.79
C GLU A 22 2.32 -5.35 -9.52
N GLY A 23 1.74 -4.14 -9.53
CA GLY A 23 1.72 -3.24 -8.38
C GLY A 23 1.02 -3.86 -7.16
N LEU A 24 -0.09 -4.57 -7.39
CA LEU A 24 -0.81 -5.30 -6.35
C LEU A 24 0.06 -6.39 -5.71
N VAL A 25 0.81 -7.15 -6.51
CA VAL A 25 1.70 -8.20 -6.02
C VAL A 25 2.85 -7.61 -5.19
N MET A 26 3.49 -6.54 -5.68
CA MET A 26 4.59 -5.86 -5.00
C MET A 26 4.19 -5.33 -3.62
N THR A 27 3.02 -4.69 -3.54
CA THR A 27 2.48 -4.13 -2.30
C THR A 27 2.03 -5.23 -1.34
N THR A 28 1.40 -6.30 -1.84
CA THR A 28 1.03 -7.48 -1.03
C THR A 28 2.25 -8.09 -0.35
N TYR A 29 3.29 -8.39 -1.13
CA TYR A 29 4.53 -8.97 -0.62
C TYR A 29 5.12 -8.10 0.48
N THR A 30 5.25 -6.80 0.21
CA THR A 30 5.87 -5.86 1.14
C THR A 30 5.08 -5.73 2.44
N ALA A 31 3.75 -5.63 2.37
CA ALA A 31 2.89 -5.54 3.54
C ALA A 31 3.01 -6.77 4.44
N TRP A 32 2.88 -7.97 3.87
CA TRP A 32 2.98 -9.22 4.63
C TRP A 32 4.40 -9.50 5.13
N TYR A 33 5.42 -9.15 4.35
CA TYR A 33 6.81 -9.19 4.80
C TYR A 33 7.00 -8.30 6.04
N MET A 34 6.56 -7.05 6.01
CA MET A 34 6.66 -6.15 7.16
C MET A 34 5.92 -6.70 8.37
N THR A 35 4.71 -7.23 8.20
CA THR A 35 3.96 -7.86 9.30
C THR A 35 4.75 -8.99 9.96
N ILE A 36 5.21 -9.96 9.16
CA ILE A 36 5.91 -11.14 9.68
C ILE A 36 7.26 -10.75 10.27
N ALA A 37 8.02 -9.90 9.59
CA ALA A 37 9.35 -9.49 10.02
C ALA A 37 9.31 -8.66 11.31
N SER A 38 8.33 -7.77 11.48
CA SER A 38 8.14 -7.02 12.72
C SER A 38 7.71 -7.92 13.89
N ILE A 39 6.82 -8.88 13.65
CA ILE A 39 6.43 -9.85 14.68
C ILE A 39 7.63 -10.71 15.08
N ALA A 40 8.41 -11.21 14.11
CA ALA A 40 9.58 -12.04 14.34
C ALA A 40 10.74 -11.29 15.01
N HIS A 41 10.91 -10.01 14.68
CA HIS A 41 11.89 -9.13 15.34
C HIS A 41 11.53 -8.90 16.82
N GLY A 42 10.24 -8.85 17.15
CA GLY A 42 9.76 -8.45 18.47
C GLY A 42 9.91 -6.95 18.70
N GLN A 43 9.66 -6.52 19.92
CA GLN A 43 9.81 -5.11 20.30
C GLN A 43 11.29 -4.71 20.36
N ALA A 44 11.62 -3.59 19.73
CA ALA A 44 12.93 -2.96 19.88
C ALA A 44 13.18 -2.56 21.35
N GLU A 45 14.44 -2.50 21.75
CA GLU A 45 14.83 -2.11 23.11
C GLU A 45 14.25 -0.75 23.48
N ASP A 46 13.64 -0.67 24.67
CA ASP A 46 13.00 0.53 25.22
C ASP A 46 11.99 1.23 24.29
N VAL A 47 11.27 0.47 23.45
CA VAL A 47 10.29 1.02 22.53
C VAL A 47 9.21 1.81 23.28
N LYS A 48 8.92 3.02 22.78
CA LYS A 48 7.86 3.90 23.29
C LYS A 48 6.76 4.06 22.25
N HIS A 49 5.54 4.26 22.74
CA HIS A 49 4.34 4.46 21.91
C HIS A 49 3.62 5.72 22.40
N SER A 50 4.23 6.88 22.17
CA SER A 50 3.73 8.15 22.72
C SER A 50 2.71 8.86 21.82
N GLY A 51 2.46 8.33 20.62
CA GLY A 51 1.54 8.93 19.66
C GLY A 51 2.01 10.31 19.17
N PRO A 52 1.16 11.10 18.47
CA PRO A 52 1.56 12.39 17.94
C PRO A 52 1.72 13.43 19.07
N THR A 53 2.96 13.71 19.47
CA THR A 53 3.28 14.69 20.53
C THR A 53 3.33 16.14 20.05
N LYS A 54 3.26 16.37 18.73
CA LYS A 54 3.31 17.71 18.10
C LYS A 54 2.20 17.83 17.06
N LEU A 55 1.67 19.03 16.86
CA LEU A 55 0.64 19.30 15.84
C LEU A 55 1.07 18.87 14.43
N VAL A 56 2.34 19.08 14.08
CA VAL A 56 2.87 18.62 12.79
C VAL A 56 2.75 17.11 12.63
N LEU A 57 3.05 16.31 13.67
CA LEU A 57 2.93 14.85 13.62
C LEU A 57 1.46 14.40 13.50
N TYR A 58 0.55 15.10 14.17
CA TYR A 58 -0.88 14.83 14.06
C TYR A 58 -1.36 15.03 12.62
N PHE A 59 -1.09 16.20 12.02
CA PHE A 59 -1.53 16.48 10.66
C PHE A 59 -0.81 15.62 9.61
N THR A 60 0.49 15.36 9.76
CA THR A 60 1.21 14.43 8.88
C THR A 60 0.59 13.03 8.93
N GLY A 61 0.29 12.50 10.11
CA GLY A 61 -0.38 11.21 10.27
C GLY A 61 -1.79 11.21 9.65
N ALA A 62 -2.58 12.24 9.92
CA ALA A 62 -3.93 12.39 9.37
C ALA A 62 -3.92 12.45 7.84
N THR A 63 -2.99 13.19 7.24
CA THR A 63 -2.83 13.25 5.78
C THR A 63 -2.38 11.90 5.20
N ASN A 64 -1.50 11.15 5.86
CA ASN A 64 -1.12 9.81 5.40
C ASN A 64 -2.30 8.83 5.41
N ILE A 65 -3.17 8.88 6.42
CA ILE A 65 -4.41 8.09 6.49
C ILE A 65 -5.37 8.52 5.37
N LEU A 66 -5.54 9.84 5.16
CA LEU A 66 -6.35 10.36 4.06
C LEU A 66 -5.80 9.96 2.70
N TYR A 67 -4.49 9.92 2.51
CA TYR A 67 -3.87 9.45 1.27
C TYR A 67 -4.12 7.95 1.05
N THR A 68 -4.09 7.15 2.13
CA THR A 68 -4.31 5.70 2.07
C THR A 68 -5.76 5.33 1.79
N PHE A 69 -6.73 6.09 2.30
CA PHE A 69 -8.17 5.76 2.22
C PHE A 69 -9.03 6.80 1.48
N GLY A 70 -8.43 7.86 0.94
CA GLY A 70 -9.11 8.99 0.31
C GLY A 70 -9.59 8.69 -1.10
N GLY A 71 -10.49 7.71 -1.26
CA GLY A 71 -10.99 7.25 -2.56
C GLY A 71 -12.40 7.71 -2.93
N HIS A 72 -13.04 8.59 -2.16
CA HIS A 72 -14.48 8.88 -2.30
C HIS A 72 -14.89 9.32 -3.71
N ALA A 73 -14.17 10.25 -4.34
CA ALA A 73 -14.47 10.69 -5.70
C ALA A 73 -14.17 9.59 -6.75
N VAL A 74 -13.03 8.90 -6.57
CA VAL A 74 -12.58 7.81 -7.46
C VAL A 74 -13.60 6.68 -7.54
N THR A 75 -14.34 6.38 -6.46
CA THR A 75 -15.39 5.35 -6.49
C THR A 75 -16.46 5.59 -7.55
N VAL A 76 -16.85 6.85 -7.75
CA VAL A 76 -17.88 7.21 -8.74
C VAL A 76 -17.32 7.16 -10.17
N GLU A 77 -16.07 7.57 -10.34
CA GLU A 77 -15.37 7.51 -11.63
C GLU A 77 -15.20 6.05 -12.09
N ILE A 78 -14.72 5.17 -11.22
CA ILE A 78 -14.60 3.74 -11.49
C ILE A 78 -15.96 3.14 -11.81
N MET A 79 -16.99 3.44 -11.01
CA MET A 79 -18.33 2.91 -11.23
C MET A 79 -18.88 3.29 -12.61
N HIS A 80 -18.62 4.50 -13.10
CA HIS A 80 -19.04 4.91 -14.45
C HIS A 80 -18.23 4.21 -15.56
N ALA A 81 -16.96 3.88 -15.33
CA ALA A 81 -16.11 3.18 -16.29
C ALA A 81 -16.37 1.67 -16.35
N MET A 82 -17.01 1.09 -15.33
CA MET A 82 -17.26 -0.35 -15.25
C MET A 82 -18.21 -0.85 -16.35
N TRP A 83 -17.85 -1.97 -16.98
CA TRP A 83 -18.74 -2.71 -17.89
C TRP A 83 -20.05 -3.17 -17.22
N LYS A 84 -20.00 -3.54 -15.93
CA LYS A 84 -21.17 -3.97 -15.12
C LYS A 84 -21.22 -3.19 -13.80
N PRO A 85 -21.70 -1.94 -13.79
CA PRO A 85 -21.67 -1.07 -12.61
C PRO A 85 -22.51 -1.62 -11.44
N GLN A 86 -23.52 -2.44 -11.71
CA GLN A 86 -24.35 -3.10 -10.68
C GLN A 86 -23.54 -3.97 -9.71
N LYS A 87 -22.36 -4.47 -10.15
CA LYS A 87 -21.47 -5.29 -9.32
C LYS A 87 -20.52 -4.47 -8.44
N PHE A 88 -20.47 -3.14 -8.63
CA PHE A 88 -19.51 -2.26 -7.97
C PHE A 88 -19.50 -2.46 -6.45
N LYS A 89 -20.68 -2.50 -5.81
CA LYS A 89 -20.80 -2.63 -4.34
C LYS A 89 -20.04 -3.83 -3.78
N MET A 90 -20.20 -4.99 -4.40
CA MET A 90 -19.57 -6.23 -3.91
C MET A 90 -18.07 -6.22 -4.18
N ILE A 91 -17.66 -5.78 -5.38
CA ILE A 91 -16.24 -5.72 -5.75
C ILE A 91 -15.50 -4.71 -4.87
N TYR A 92 -16.09 -3.53 -4.66
CA TYR A 92 -15.55 -2.49 -3.78
C TYR A 92 -15.41 -2.98 -2.35
N LEU A 93 -16.41 -3.70 -1.83
CA LEU A 93 -16.34 -4.28 -0.49
C LEU A 93 -15.19 -5.30 -0.37
N ILE A 94 -15.07 -6.23 -1.32
CA ILE A 94 -14.01 -7.24 -1.31
C ILE A 94 -12.63 -6.57 -1.43
N ALA A 95 -12.48 -5.62 -2.36
CA ALA A 95 -11.23 -4.87 -2.53
C ALA A 95 -10.85 -4.10 -1.25
N THR A 96 -11.83 -3.46 -0.61
CA THR A 96 -11.64 -2.76 0.66
C THR A 96 -11.18 -3.72 1.76
N LEU A 97 -11.85 -4.88 1.90
CA LEU A 97 -11.47 -5.89 2.88
C LEU A 97 -10.06 -6.42 2.62
N TYR A 98 -9.71 -6.65 1.36
CA TYR A 98 -8.36 -7.06 0.97
C TYR A 98 -7.31 -5.99 1.35
N VAL A 99 -7.52 -4.72 1.02
CA VAL A 99 -6.61 -3.62 1.42
C VAL A 99 -6.49 -3.54 2.94
N MET A 100 -7.59 -3.76 3.67
CA MET A 100 -7.56 -3.79 5.14
C MET A 100 -6.67 -4.92 5.68
N THR A 101 -6.58 -6.06 5.00
CA THR A 101 -5.63 -7.14 5.38
C THR A 101 -4.17 -6.78 5.13
N LEU A 102 -3.89 -5.82 4.25
CA LEU A 102 -2.53 -5.35 4.03
C LEU A 102 -2.18 -4.25 5.02
N THR A 103 -3.05 -3.25 5.17
CA THR A 103 -2.77 -2.03 5.93
C THR A 103 -2.82 -2.27 7.43
N LEU A 104 -3.85 -2.93 7.96
CA LEU A 104 -4.00 -3.08 9.41
C LEU A 104 -2.90 -3.96 10.02
N PRO A 105 -2.61 -5.16 9.51
CA PRO A 105 -1.59 -6.02 10.11
C PRO A 105 -0.20 -5.43 9.98
N SER A 106 0.15 -4.83 8.84
CA SER A 106 1.48 -4.24 8.64
C SER A 106 1.68 -3.01 9.53
N ALA A 107 0.74 -2.06 9.55
CA ALA A 107 0.82 -0.88 10.39
C ALA A 107 0.85 -1.25 11.88
N ALA A 108 -0.01 -2.17 12.32
CA ALA A 108 -0.06 -2.60 13.72
C ALA A 108 1.22 -3.31 14.16
N ALA A 109 1.71 -4.27 13.38
CA ALA A 109 2.92 -5.03 13.72
C ALA A 109 4.17 -4.13 13.74
N VAL A 110 4.33 -3.27 12.73
CA VAL A 110 5.47 -2.35 12.63
C VAL A 110 5.44 -1.32 13.76
N TYR A 111 4.28 -0.72 14.04
CA TYR A 111 4.14 0.22 15.16
C TYR A 111 4.34 -0.47 16.51
N TRP A 112 3.85 -1.69 16.69
CA TRP A 112 4.07 -2.46 17.91
C TRP A 112 5.55 -2.76 18.13
N ALA A 113 6.29 -3.16 17.09
CA ALA A 113 7.70 -3.50 17.16
C ALA A 113 8.61 -2.28 17.37
N PHE A 114 8.32 -1.15 16.72
CA PHE A 114 9.25 -0.02 16.64
C PHE A 114 8.75 1.31 17.21
N GLY A 115 7.44 1.46 17.41
CA GLY A 115 6.82 2.62 18.07
C GLY A 115 7.35 3.97 17.54
N ASP A 116 7.78 4.82 18.46
CA ASP A 116 8.24 6.19 18.19
C ASP A 116 9.48 6.26 17.27
N ASN A 117 10.23 5.16 17.09
CA ASN A 117 11.34 5.13 16.13
C ASN A 117 10.87 5.39 14.69
N LEU A 118 9.61 5.08 14.39
CA LEU A 118 9.00 5.35 13.08
C LEU A 118 8.83 6.84 12.79
N LEU A 119 8.83 7.70 13.82
CA LEU A 119 8.63 9.15 13.66
C LEU A 119 9.87 9.87 13.12
N THR A 120 11.04 9.26 13.25
CA THR A 120 12.33 9.86 12.88
C THR A 120 13.01 9.18 11.68
N HIS A 121 12.39 8.15 11.12
CA HIS A 121 12.91 7.39 9.99
C HIS A 121 12.09 7.63 8.73
N SER A 122 12.75 7.66 7.58
CA SER A 122 12.14 7.97 6.28
C SER A 122 11.18 6.89 5.80
N ASN A 123 11.34 5.64 6.28
CA ASN A 123 10.49 4.50 5.94
C ASN A 123 10.60 3.39 6.99
N ALA A 124 9.56 2.56 7.12
CA ALA A 124 9.52 1.45 8.07
C ALA A 124 10.53 0.33 7.77
N LEU A 125 10.80 0.03 6.49
CA LEU A 125 11.75 -1.01 6.08
C LEU A 125 13.19 -0.72 6.54
N SER A 126 13.51 0.52 6.89
CA SER A 126 14.83 0.91 7.41
C SER A 126 15.10 0.39 8.83
N LEU A 127 14.05 0.09 9.58
CA LEU A 127 14.14 -0.41 10.96
C LEU A 127 14.23 -1.94 11.03
N LEU A 128 13.88 -2.63 9.95
CA LEU A 128 13.98 -4.09 9.86
C LEU A 128 15.43 -4.53 9.54
N PRO A 129 15.86 -5.70 10.05
CA PRO A 129 17.20 -6.22 9.82
C PRO A 129 17.46 -6.45 8.32
N ARG A 130 18.69 -6.14 7.89
CA ARG A 130 19.09 -6.33 6.49
C ARG A 130 19.16 -7.82 6.16
N THR A 131 18.26 -8.24 5.27
CA THR A 131 18.12 -9.61 4.78
C THR A 131 17.77 -9.57 3.30
N GLY A 132 17.97 -10.68 2.57
CA GLY A 132 17.56 -10.77 1.17
C GLY A 132 16.07 -10.44 0.98
N PHE A 133 15.21 -10.91 1.89
CA PHE A 133 13.77 -10.62 1.85
C PHE A 133 13.45 -9.13 2.02
N ARG A 134 14.14 -8.45 2.94
CA ARG A 134 14.02 -6.99 3.11
C ARG A 134 14.40 -6.27 1.82
N ASP A 135 15.55 -6.62 1.26
CA ASP A 135 16.09 -5.92 0.11
C ASP A 135 15.22 -6.19 -1.14
N THR A 136 14.65 -7.39 -1.27
CA THR A 136 13.58 -7.67 -2.25
C THR A 136 12.38 -6.76 -2.05
N ALA A 137 11.86 -6.59 -0.83
CA ALA A 137 10.74 -5.69 -0.57
C ALA A 137 11.06 -4.24 -0.97
N VAL A 138 12.27 -3.75 -0.68
CA VAL A 138 12.72 -2.41 -1.10
C VAL A 138 12.76 -2.30 -2.62
N VAL A 139 13.34 -3.27 -3.33
CA VAL A 139 13.43 -3.26 -4.79
C VAL A 139 12.05 -3.29 -5.44
N LEU A 140 11.14 -4.12 -4.92
CA LEU A 140 9.76 -4.17 -5.41
C LEU A 140 9.05 -2.83 -5.22
N MET A 141 9.21 -2.17 -4.07
CA MET A 141 8.62 -0.85 -3.84
C MET A 141 9.24 0.24 -4.74
N LEU A 142 10.52 0.13 -5.09
CA LEU A 142 11.15 1.05 -6.05
C LEU A 142 10.60 0.85 -7.47
N ILE A 143 10.42 -0.40 -7.91
CA ILE A 143 9.77 -0.69 -9.20
C ILE A 143 8.33 -0.16 -9.21
N HIS A 144 7.59 -0.39 -8.12
CA HIS A 144 6.23 0.10 -7.97
C HIS A 144 6.11 1.63 -8.05
N GLN A 145 7.15 2.38 -7.69
CA GLN A 145 7.17 3.85 -7.78
C GLN A 145 7.49 4.39 -9.17
N VAL A 146 8.20 3.62 -10.00
CA VAL A 146 8.70 4.07 -11.31
C VAL A 146 7.77 3.65 -12.45
N ASN A 147 6.94 2.63 -12.25
CA ASN A 147 5.91 2.17 -13.18
C ASN A 147 4.64 3.01 -13.10
#